data_AF-A0A259MY85-F1
#
_entry.id   AF-A0A259MY85-F1
#
_cell.length_a   1.000
_cell.length_b   1.000
_cell.length_c   1.000
_cell.angle_alpha   90.00
_cell.angle_beta   90.00
_cell.angle_gamma   90.00
#
_symmetry.space_group_name_H-M   'P 1'
#
loop_
_entity.id
_entity.type
_entity.pdbx_description
1 polymer ?
#
loop_
_entity_poly.entity_id
_entity_poly.type
_entity_poly.pdbx_seq_one_letter_code
_entity_poly.pdbx_strand_id
1 'polypeptide(L)'
;MCVEWVSESAWNPQSRQQQQLLMAWDRQHPVSAWEREWNSRTARVMGHHNPFITGERAWTLGHKPSREGLVSQIDTRIPTTQSASAVAGDAIIGNRNSRVYHLPRGCPSYDKVAPKNREIFASESAAIAAGYRRAGNCR
;
A
#
# COMPACT_ATOMS: atom_id res chain seq x y z
N MET A 1 5.31 14.89 -2.12
CA MET A 1 5.52 14.45 -0.72
C MET A 1 4.14 14.34 -0.10
N CYS A 2 3.67 13.12 0.17
CA CYS A 2 2.33 12.86 0.71
C CYS A 2 2.42 12.76 2.23
N VAL A 3 1.79 13.70 2.92
CA VAL A 3 1.60 13.64 4.37
C VAL A 3 0.29 12.90 4.59
N GLU A 4 0.36 11.59 4.80
CA GLU A 4 -0.81 10.76 5.07
C GLU A 4 -0.53 9.99 6.36
N TRP A 5 -0.79 10.61 7.52
CA TRP A 5 -1.03 9.92 8.80
C TRP A 5 -1.75 10.90 9.74
N VAL A 6 -3.04 10.62 9.98
CA VAL A 6 -3.83 10.79 11.21
C VAL A 6 -5.29 10.87 10.77
N SER A 7 -6.08 9.86 11.14
CA SER A 7 -7.47 9.98 11.67
C SER A 7 -8.26 8.68 11.47
N GLU A 8 -7.79 7.59 12.07
CA GLU A 8 -8.71 6.54 12.56
C GLU A 8 -9.36 7.07 13.84
N SER A 9 -10.57 7.62 13.73
CA SER A 9 -11.59 7.70 14.78
C SER A 9 -12.73 8.54 14.24
N ALA A 10 -13.96 8.06 14.38
CA ALA A 10 -15.13 8.89 14.09
C ALA A 10 -15.10 10.11 15.02
N TRP A 11 -14.66 11.29 14.56
CA TRP A 11 -14.82 12.62 15.19
C TRP A 11 -13.90 13.67 14.51
N ASN A 12 -14.41 14.91 14.42
CA ASN A 12 -13.80 16.14 13.88
C ASN A 12 -13.95 16.40 12.35
N PRO A 13 -15.01 17.11 11.91
CA PRO A 13 -15.08 17.60 10.53
C PRO A 13 -13.89 18.53 10.24
N GLN A 14 -13.26 18.39 9.07
CA GLN A 14 -12.18 19.28 8.65
C GLN A 14 -12.60 20.74 8.81
N SER A 15 -11.73 21.55 9.43
CA SER A 15 -12.02 22.96 9.65
C SER A 15 -12.22 23.66 8.31
N ARG A 16 -13.12 24.66 8.27
CA ARG A 16 -13.36 25.46 7.05
C ARG A 16 -12.06 26.07 6.51
N GLN A 17 -11.15 26.47 7.41
CA GLN A 17 -9.85 27.03 7.06
C GLN A 17 -8.97 26.01 6.31
N GLN A 18 -8.92 24.75 6.78
CA GLN A 18 -8.14 23.71 6.13
C GLN A 18 -8.72 23.36 4.75
N GLN A 19 -10.05 23.30 4.62
CA GLN A 19 -10.69 23.10 3.32
C GLN A 19 -10.36 24.22 2.33
N GLN A 20 -10.42 25.48 2.78
CA GLN A 20 -10.05 26.64 1.96
C GLN A 20 -8.59 26.61 1.52
N LEU A 21 -7.67 26.19 2.40
CA LEU A 21 -6.26 26.04 2.06
C LEU A 21 -6.05 25.00 0.95
N LEU A 22 -6.67 23.81 1.09
CA LEU A 22 -6.55 22.75 0.10
C LEU A 22 -7.17 23.16 -1.25
N MET A 23 -8.30 23.88 -1.25
CA MET A 23 -8.89 24.43 -2.47
C MET A 23 -8.01 25.51 -3.12
N ALA A 24 -7.31 26.31 -2.32
CA ALA A 24 -6.37 27.29 -2.86
C ALA A 24 -5.18 26.60 -3.54
N TRP A 25 -4.67 25.52 -2.94
CA TRP A 25 -3.60 24.71 -3.52
C TRP A 25 -4.02 24.01 -4.81
N ASP A 26 -5.22 23.41 -4.84
CA ASP A 26 -5.80 22.76 -6.02
C ASP A 26 -5.88 23.73 -7.22
N ARG A 27 -6.28 24.99 -6.96
CA ARG A 27 -6.28 26.03 -8.01
C ARG A 27 -4.89 26.48 -8.43
N GLN A 28 -3.91 26.48 -7.53
CA GLN A 28 -2.53 26.90 -7.82
C GLN A 28 -1.72 25.82 -8.53
N HIS A 29 -2.08 24.55 -8.35
CA HIS A 29 -1.36 23.40 -8.89
C HIS A 29 -2.29 22.58 -9.79
N PRO A 30 -2.57 23.05 -11.03
CA PRO A 30 -3.41 22.31 -11.95
C PRO A 30 -2.78 20.95 -12.28
N VAL A 31 -3.65 19.97 -12.54
CA VAL A 31 -3.25 18.59 -12.84
C VAL A 31 -2.27 18.55 -14.02
N SER A 32 -1.10 17.99 -13.75
CA SER A 32 -0.03 17.83 -14.72
C SER A 32 -0.36 16.77 -15.78
N ALA A 33 0.38 16.78 -16.89
CA ALA A 33 0.26 15.72 -17.90
C ALA A 33 0.63 14.34 -17.31
N TRP A 34 1.62 14.30 -16.43
CA TRP A 34 2.06 13.08 -15.77
C TRP A 34 1.00 12.49 -14.82
N GLU A 35 0.30 13.31 -14.05
CA GLU A 35 -0.77 12.82 -13.16
C GLU A 35 -1.94 12.20 -13.93
N ARG A 36 -2.26 12.74 -15.11
CA ARG A 36 -3.24 12.14 -16.03
C ARG A 36 -2.78 10.81 -16.58
N GLU A 37 -1.50 10.72 -16.96
CA GLU A 37 -0.91 9.48 -17.47
C GLU A 37 -0.87 8.40 -16.37
N TRP A 38 -0.43 8.76 -15.16
CA TRP A 38 -0.41 7.85 -14.02
C TRP A 38 -1.82 7.38 -13.65
N ASN A 39 -2.80 8.29 -13.60
CA ASN A 39 -4.21 7.93 -13.35
C ASN A 39 -4.75 6.97 -14.40
N SER A 40 -4.36 7.14 -15.67
CA SER A 40 -4.77 6.23 -16.76
C SER A 40 -4.16 4.84 -16.60
N ARG A 41 -2.89 4.75 -16.19
CA ARG A 41 -2.21 3.47 -15.92
C ARG A 41 -2.83 2.74 -14.74
N THR A 42 -3.11 3.46 -13.65
CA THR A 42 -3.77 2.88 -12.47
C THR A 42 -5.20 2.45 -12.77
N ALA A 43 -5.97 3.24 -13.53
CA ALA A 43 -7.33 2.89 -13.92
C ALA A 43 -7.39 1.63 -14.79
N ARG A 44 -6.38 1.37 -15.63
CA ARG A 44 -6.27 0.12 -16.38
C ARG A 44 -6.15 -1.12 -15.48
N VAL A 45 -5.55 -0.96 -14.30
CA VAL A 45 -5.37 -2.04 -13.32
C VAL A 45 -6.56 -2.14 -12.36
N MET A 46 -7.04 -1.02 -11.84
CA MET A 46 -8.08 -0.95 -10.80
C MET A 46 -9.50 -0.86 -11.36
N GLY A 47 -9.66 -0.56 -12.65
CA GLY A 47 -10.96 -0.45 -13.32
C GLY A 47 -11.69 0.88 -13.14
N HIS A 48 -11.12 1.85 -12.42
CA HIS A 48 -11.73 3.17 -12.24
C HIS A 48 -10.69 4.29 -12.21
N HIS A 49 -11.06 5.45 -12.77
CA HIS A 49 -10.26 6.67 -12.70
C HIS A 49 -10.49 7.42 -11.38
N ASN A 50 -9.52 8.22 -10.96
CA ASN A 50 -9.73 9.21 -9.92
C ASN A 50 -10.49 10.43 -10.51
N PRO A 51 -11.73 10.73 -10.05
CA PRO A 51 -12.56 11.77 -10.64
C PRO A 51 -12.01 13.20 -10.42
N PHE A 52 -11.12 13.39 -9.45
CA PHE A 52 -10.44 14.68 -9.23
C PHE A 52 -9.33 14.96 -10.26
N ILE A 53 -8.77 13.91 -10.86
CA ILE A 53 -7.73 14.03 -11.90
C ILE A 53 -8.36 14.15 -13.29
N THR A 54 -9.51 13.49 -13.52
CA THR A 54 -10.26 13.60 -14.79
C THR A 54 -11.06 14.90 -14.90
N GLY A 55 -11.26 15.62 -13.79
CA GLY A 55 -12.06 16.85 -13.74
C GLY A 55 -13.57 16.60 -13.60
N GLU A 56 -13.99 15.34 -13.47
CA GLU A 56 -15.39 14.97 -13.22
C GLU A 56 -15.86 15.36 -11.81
N ARG A 57 -14.92 15.60 -10.89
CA ARG A 57 -15.19 16.07 -9.53
C ARG A 57 -14.24 17.20 -9.16
N ALA A 58 -14.82 18.26 -8.61
CA ALA A 58 -14.08 19.39 -8.05
C ALA A 58 -14.31 19.47 -6.54
N TRP A 59 -13.30 19.95 -5.81
CA TRP A 59 -13.44 20.24 -4.40
C TRP A 59 -14.46 21.37 -4.16
N THR A 60 -15.50 21.07 -3.39
CA THR A 60 -16.51 22.04 -2.95
C THR A 60 -16.47 22.20 -1.44
N LEU A 61 -16.80 23.41 -0.95
CA LEU A 61 -16.80 23.71 0.47
C LEU A 61 -17.84 22.83 1.20
N GLY A 62 -17.42 22.10 2.23
CA GLY A 62 -18.28 21.14 2.93
C GLY A 62 -18.30 19.73 2.31
N HIS A 63 -17.39 19.42 1.39
CA HIS A 63 -17.20 18.08 0.85
C HIS A 63 -16.95 17.09 2.01
N LYS A 64 -17.92 16.21 2.26
CA LYS A 64 -17.77 15.09 3.18
C LYS A 64 -17.08 13.98 2.40
N PRO A 65 -15.97 13.39 2.90
CA PRO A 65 -15.39 12.22 2.27
C PRO A 65 -16.44 11.12 2.28
N SER A 66 -17.07 10.90 1.14
CA SER A 66 -17.95 9.76 1.02
C SER A 66 -17.06 8.52 0.98
N ARG A 67 -17.50 7.46 1.65
CA ARG A 67 -16.84 6.14 1.60
C ARG A 67 -16.99 5.47 0.23
N GLU A 68 -17.26 6.23 -0.83
CA GLU A 68 -17.26 5.77 -2.21
C GLU A 68 -15.86 5.26 -2.57
N GLY A 69 -15.75 3.93 -2.72
CA GLY A 69 -14.51 3.19 -2.91
C GLY A 69 -14.12 2.27 -1.73
N LEU A 70 -14.71 2.45 -0.54
CA LEU A 70 -14.54 1.55 0.61
C LEU A 70 -15.58 0.42 0.66
N VAL A 71 -16.64 0.51 -0.16
CA VAL A 71 -17.64 -0.56 -0.29
C VAL A 71 -17.13 -1.58 -1.31
N SER A 72 -16.08 -2.32 -0.95
CA SER A 72 -15.90 -3.64 -1.53
C SER A 72 -17.04 -4.51 -0.99
N GLN A 73 -18.08 -4.73 -1.78
CA GLN A 73 -18.90 -5.90 -1.59
C GLN A 73 -17.97 -7.08 -1.84
N ILE A 74 -17.48 -7.70 -0.77
CA ILE A 74 -16.69 -8.92 -0.87
C ILE A 74 -17.68 -9.98 -1.34
N ASP A 75 -17.83 -10.13 -2.65
CA ASP A 75 -18.53 -11.26 -3.24
C ASP A 75 -17.88 -12.54 -2.71
N THR A 76 -18.62 -13.25 -1.86
CA THR A 76 -18.14 -14.41 -1.08
C THR A 76 -18.00 -15.67 -1.93
N ARG A 77 -17.70 -15.53 -3.21
CA ARG A 77 -17.56 -16.63 -4.18
C ARG A 77 -16.23 -16.54 -4.91
N ILE A 78 -15.15 -16.64 -4.15
CA ILE A 78 -13.86 -17.07 -4.70
C ILE A 78 -13.63 -18.52 -4.23
N PRO A 79 -13.44 -19.48 -5.14
CA PRO A 79 -13.09 -20.83 -4.77
C PRO A 79 -11.71 -20.81 -4.10
N THR A 80 -11.69 -21.27 -2.86
CA THR A 80 -10.51 -21.51 -2.02
C THR A 80 -9.59 -22.49 -2.73
N THR A 81 -8.61 -21.99 -3.47
CA THR A 81 -7.43 -22.80 -3.80
C THR A 81 -6.62 -22.89 -2.52
N GLN A 82 -6.65 -24.08 -1.93
CA GLN A 82 -6.06 -24.44 -0.65
C GLN A 82 -4.65 -23.86 -0.50
N SER A 83 -4.52 -22.96 0.47
CA SER A 83 -3.23 -22.61 1.06
C SER A 83 -2.61 -23.90 1.60
N ALA A 84 -1.57 -24.38 0.93
CA ALA A 84 -0.67 -25.35 1.52
C ALA A 84 0.03 -24.65 2.69
N SER A 85 -0.42 -24.95 3.91
CA SER A 85 0.31 -24.76 5.14
C SER A 85 1.63 -25.52 5.06
N ALA A 86 2.67 -24.89 4.51
CA ALA A 86 4.03 -25.38 4.61
C ALA A 86 4.71 -24.67 5.80
N VAL A 87 4.72 -25.37 6.94
CA VAL A 87 5.70 -25.28 8.03
C VAL A 87 6.23 -23.88 8.38
N ALA A 88 5.56 -23.22 9.32
CA ALA A 88 5.99 -21.96 9.95
C ALA A 88 7.32 -22.05 10.75
N GLY A 89 8.00 -23.20 10.74
CA GLY A 89 9.27 -23.42 11.45
C GLY A 89 10.52 -23.25 10.59
N ASP A 90 10.41 -23.32 9.26
CA ASP A 90 11.57 -23.38 8.36
C ASP A 90 11.52 -22.36 7.21
N ALA A 91 10.52 -21.48 7.19
CA ALA A 91 10.33 -20.54 6.11
C ALA A 91 11.33 -19.37 6.18
N ILE A 92 11.91 -18.98 5.05
CA ILE A 92 12.90 -17.90 5.00
C ILE A 92 12.18 -16.56 4.89
N ILE A 93 12.54 -15.60 5.74
CA ILE A 93 11.89 -14.29 5.78
C ILE A 93 12.76 -13.24 5.09
N GLY A 94 12.31 -12.76 3.94
CA GLY A 94 12.80 -11.57 3.26
C GLY A 94 12.24 -10.28 3.87
N ASN A 95 13.08 -9.25 3.97
CA ASN A 95 12.67 -7.88 4.20
C ASN A 95 12.65 -7.11 2.87
N ARG A 96 11.44 -6.77 2.39
CA ARG A 96 11.22 -6.04 1.13
C ARG A 96 11.96 -4.71 1.04
N ASN A 97 12.17 -4.03 2.16
CA ASN A 97 12.81 -2.72 2.19
C ASN A 97 14.32 -2.80 1.96
N SER A 98 14.99 -3.77 2.60
CA SER A 98 16.45 -3.93 2.48
C SER A 98 16.87 -4.96 1.43
N ARG A 99 15.92 -5.73 0.89
CA ARG A 99 16.14 -6.92 0.07
C ARG A 99 17.09 -7.92 0.74
N VAL A 100 16.92 -8.10 2.06
CA VAL A 100 17.72 -9.03 2.85
C VAL A 100 16.86 -10.15 3.37
N TYR A 101 17.27 -11.40 3.21
CA TYR A 101 16.58 -12.57 3.78
C TYR A 101 17.25 -13.11 5.04
N HIS A 102 16.42 -13.68 5.91
CA HIS A 102 16.77 -14.22 7.21
C HIS A 102 16.33 -15.68 7.26
N LEU A 103 17.27 -16.54 7.61
CA LEU A 103 17.01 -17.94 7.89
C LEU A 103 16.29 -18.09 9.24
N PRO A 104 15.41 -19.10 9.38
CA PRO A 104 14.69 -19.40 10.63
C PRO A 104 15.64 -19.80 11.77
N ARG A 105 16.82 -20.32 11.44
CA ARG A 105 17.88 -20.63 12.40
C ARG A 105 19.11 -19.77 12.12
N GLY A 106 19.74 -19.28 13.18
CA GLY A 106 21.00 -18.54 13.08
C GLY A 106 20.88 -17.03 12.88
N CYS A 107 19.68 -16.47 12.65
CA CYS A 107 19.50 -15.04 12.40
C CYS A 107 18.80 -14.31 13.58
N PRO A 108 19.51 -13.49 14.37
CA PRO A 108 18.93 -12.73 15.50
C PRO A 108 17.89 -11.68 15.07
N SER A 109 17.86 -11.31 13.79
CA SER A 109 16.90 -10.36 13.23
C SER A 109 15.73 -11.01 12.48
N TYR A 110 15.58 -12.34 12.55
CA TYR A 110 14.47 -13.06 11.92
C TYR A 110 13.10 -12.48 12.34
N ASP A 111 12.89 -12.28 13.65
CA ASP A 111 11.65 -11.71 14.17
C ASP A 111 11.55 -10.18 14.11
N LYS A 112 12.67 -9.50 13.77
CA LYS A 112 12.72 -8.03 13.70
C LYS A 112 12.20 -7.47 12.38
N VAL A 113 11.90 -8.32 11.40
CA VAL A 113 11.28 -7.88 10.15
C VAL A 113 9.84 -7.47 10.45
N ALA A 114 9.45 -6.23 10.14
CA ALA A 114 8.07 -5.78 10.35
C ALA A 114 7.10 -6.55 9.43
N PRO A 115 5.91 -6.98 9.88
CA PRO A 115 4.97 -7.79 9.09
C PRO A 115 4.68 -7.23 7.69
N LYS A 116 4.52 -5.90 7.58
CA LYS A 116 4.31 -5.19 6.30
C LYS A 116 5.42 -5.38 5.26
N ASN A 117 6.64 -5.68 5.72
CA ASN A 117 7.82 -5.84 4.89
C ASN A 117 8.26 -7.31 4.78
N ARG A 118 7.54 -8.26 5.40
CA ARG A 118 7.87 -9.68 5.35
C ARG A 118 7.47 -10.27 4.01
N GLU A 119 8.39 -11.00 3.41
CA GLU A 119 8.15 -11.88 2.27
C GLU A 119 8.65 -13.27 2.62
N ILE A 120 7.79 -14.27 2.46
CA ILE A 120 8.08 -15.63 2.88
C ILE A 120 8.56 -16.42 1.67
N PHE A 121 9.75 -16.98 1.76
CA PHE A 121 10.35 -17.84 0.74
C PHE A 121 10.41 -19.28 1.22
N ALA A 122 10.13 -20.22 0.33
CA ALA A 122 10.24 -21.65 0.59
C ALA A 122 11.70 -22.14 0.63
N SER A 123 12.65 -21.41 0.04
CA SER A 123 14.07 -21.78 -0.01
C SER A 123 14.99 -20.57 -0.18
N GLU A 124 16.27 -20.75 0.13
CA GLU A 124 17.31 -19.71 -0.04
C GLU A 124 17.47 -19.35 -1.51
N SER A 125 17.42 -20.37 -2.39
CA SER A 125 17.47 -20.19 -3.84
C SER A 125 16.33 -19.32 -4.37
N ALA A 126 15.11 -19.46 -3.83
CA ALA A 126 13.98 -18.64 -4.21
C ALA A 126 14.16 -17.18 -3.80
N ALA A 127 14.71 -16.94 -2.60
CA ALA A 127 15.03 -15.58 -2.14
C ALA A 127 16.11 -14.92 -3.00
N ILE A 128 17.17 -15.65 -3.36
CA ILE A 128 18.24 -15.15 -4.23
C ILE A 128 17.72 -14.88 -5.65
N ALA A 129 16.90 -15.79 -6.21
CA ALA A 129 16.26 -15.58 -7.50
C ALA A 129 15.33 -14.36 -7.51
N ALA A 130 14.67 -14.08 -6.39
CA ALA A 130 13.88 -12.87 -6.17
C ALA A 130 14.75 -11.60 -5.92
N GLY A 131 16.08 -11.72 -5.93
CA GLY A 131 17.01 -10.61 -5.77
C GLY A 131 17.31 -10.21 -4.32
N TYR A 132 17.05 -11.09 -3.36
CA TYR A 132 17.38 -10.89 -1.95
C TYR A 132 18.78 -11.44 -1.62
N ARG A 133 19.49 -10.75 -0.72
CA ARG A 133 20.80 -11.16 -0.19
C ARG A 133 20.70 -11.68 1.24
N ARG A 134 21.61 -12.55 1.67
CA ARG A 134 21.63 -13.06 3.05
C ARG A 134 21.92 -11.95 4.06
N ALA A 135 21.27 -11.97 5.21
CA ALA A 135 21.60 -11.02 6.28
C ALA A 135 23.01 -11.30 6.82
N GLY A 136 23.84 -10.26 6.90
CA GLY A 136 25.22 -10.38 7.38
C GLY A 136 25.34 -10.73 8.86
N ASN A 137 24.25 -10.62 9.62
CA ASN A 137 24.16 -10.98 11.03
C ASN A 137 23.58 -12.38 11.27
N CYS A 138 23.32 -13.15 10.22
CA CYS A 138 23.02 -14.58 10.33
C CYS A 138 24.33 -15.36 10.60
N ARG A 139 24.34 -16.21 11.62
CA ARG A 139 25.45 -17.08 12.03
C ARG A 139 25.13 -18.55 11.79
#